data_AF-A0A2M7T8Y9-F1
#
_entry.id   AF-A0A2M7T8Y9-F1
#
_cell.length_a   1.000
_cell.length_b   1.000
_cell.length_c   1.000
_cell.angle_alpha   90.00
_cell.angle_beta   90.00
_cell.angle_gamma   90.00
#
_symmetry.space_group_name_H-M   'P 1'
#
loop_
_entity.id
_entity.type
_entity.pdbx_description
1 polymer ?
#
loop_
_entity_poly.entity_id
_entity_poly.type
_entity_poly.pdbx_seq_one_letter_code
_entity_poly.pdbx_strand_id
1 'polypeptide(L)' 'MPELPEAETIRRELEKTVVGRKIVNVEISVPRVLRMPAEEFKRSVDGATIIGVGRRAKMVIVRLSSG' A
#
# COMPACT_ATOMS: atom_id res chain seq x y z
N MET A 1 17.67 2.29 2.84
CA MET A 1 16.35 2.87 3.17
C MET A 1 16.19 4.10 2.30
N PRO A 2 15.11 4.24 1.53
CA PRO A 2 14.91 5.41 0.69
C PRO A 2 14.96 6.69 1.52
N GLU A 3 15.61 7.71 0.99
CA GLU A 3 15.62 9.06 1.51
C GLU A 3 14.29 9.77 1.20
N LEU A 4 14.09 10.96 1.79
CA LEU A 4 12.86 11.73 1.57
C LEU A 4 12.59 12.04 0.08
N PRO A 5 13.59 12.42 -0.73
CA PRO A 5 13.37 12.65 -2.17
C PRO A 5 12.93 11.37 -2.90
N GLU A 6 13.54 10.23 -2.58
CA GLU A 6 13.23 8.94 -3.21
C GLU A 6 11.81 8.46 -2.83
N ALA A 7 11.40 8.66 -1.58
CA ALA A 7 10.04 8.35 -1.14
C ALA A 7 8.98 9.20 -1.88
N GLU A 8 9.28 10.45 -2.21
CA GLU A 8 8.40 11.29 -3.05
C GLU A 8 8.31 10.77 -4.48
N THR A 9 9.43 10.34 -5.06
CA THR A 9 9.46 9.72 -6.40
C THR A 9 8.58 8.47 -6.42
N ILE A 10 8.77 7.55 -5.47
CA ILE A 10 7.97 6.33 -5.35
C ILE A 10 6.48 6.65 -5.18
N ARG A 11 6.13 7.64 -4.33
CA ARG A 11 4.74 8.09 -4.14
C ARG A 11 4.11 8.53 -5.46
N ARG A 12 4.80 9.39 -6.23
CA ARG A 12 4.29 9.94 -7.49
C ARG A 12 4.08 8.86 -8.56
N GLU A 13 5.00 7.90 -8.65
CA GLU A 13 4.86 6.81 -9.62
C GLU A 13 3.73 5.86 -9.24
N LEU A 14 3.62 5.48 -7.97
CA LEU A 14 2.52 4.66 -7.48
C LEU A 14 1.17 5.36 -7.68
N GLU A 15 1.05 6.64 -7.35
CA GLU A 15 -0.19 7.39 -7.53
C GLU A 15 -0.72 7.33 -8.97
N LYS A 16 0.16 7.46 -9.96
CA LYS A 16 -0.22 7.39 -11.38
C LYS A 16 -0.58 5.98 -11.85
N THR A 17 0.01 4.96 -11.25
CA THR A 17 -0.06 3.59 -11.77
C THR A 17 -1.14 2.77 -11.10
N VAL A 18 -1.37 2.94 -9.79
CA VAL A 18 -2.24 2.05 -9.00
C VAL A 18 -3.55 2.68 -8.54
N VAL A 19 -3.69 4.01 -8.51
CA VAL A 19 -4.95 4.64 -8.09
C VAL A 19 -6.08 4.28 -9.07
N GLY A 20 -7.24 3.94 -8.53
CA GLY A 20 -8.40 3.43 -9.27
C GLY A 20 -8.39 1.93 -9.52
N ARG A 21 -7.29 1.22 -9.22
CA ARG A 21 -7.24 -0.25 -9.35
C ARG A 21 -7.84 -0.94 -8.12
N LYS A 22 -8.48 -2.09 -8.36
CA LYS A 22 -9.02 -2.99 -7.34
C LYS A 22 -8.01 -4.08 -7.01
N ILE A 23 -7.82 -4.37 -5.73
CA ILE A 23 -7.03 -5.49 -5.25
C ILE A 23 -7.85 -6.77 -5.45
N VAL A 24 -7.35 -7.68 -6.30
CA VAL A 24 -8.03 -8.95 -6.64
C VAL A 24 -7.43 -10.16 -5.91
N ASN A 25 -6.17 -10.05 -5.48
CA ASN A 25 -5.46 -11.10 -4.79
C ASN A 25 -4.29 -10.50 -4.00
N VAL A 26 -3.90 -11.14 -2.89
CA VAL A 26 -2.76 -10.75 -2.06
C VAL A 26 -1.96 -11.98 -1.64
N GLU A 27 -0.68 -11.95 -2.00
CA GLU A 27 0.31 -12.97 -1.66
C GLU A 27 1.32 -12.40 -0.66
N ILE A 28 1.59 -13.13 0.42
CA ILE A 28 2.47 -12.69 1.52
C ILE A 28 3.55 -13.75 1.71
N SER A 29 4.72 -13.52 1.10
CA SER A 29 5.85 -14.45 1.19
C SER A 29 6.67 -14.27 2.48
N VAL A 30 6.57 -13.12 3.14
CA VAL A 30 7.34 -12.78 4.36
C VAL A 30 6.41 -12.21 5.44
N PRO A 31 5.69 -13.07 6.20
CA PRO A 31 4.69 -12.63 7.17
C PRO A 31 5.22 -11.71 8.28
N ARG A 32 6.49 -11.86 8.68
CA ARG A 32 7.15 -11.03 9.72
C ARG A 32 7.24 -9.53 9.41
N VAL A 33 6.99 -9.11 8.17
CA VAL A 33 6.94 -7.68 7.79
C VAL A 33 5.63 -7.04 8.24
N LEU A 34 4.56 -7.85 8.37
CA LEU A 34 3.26 -7.36 8.82
C LEU A 34 3.28 -7.11 10.33
N ARG A 35 2.58 -6.05 10.74
CA ARG A 35 2.34 -5.72 12.16
C ARG A 35 1.05 -6.37 12.70
N MET A 36 0.46 -7.27 11.92
CA MET A 36 -0.77 -8.00 12.22
C MET A 36 -0.73 -9.38 11.55
N PRO A 37 -1.59 -10.33 11.96
CA PRO A 37 -1.71 -11.63 11.30
C PRO A 37 -1.98 -11.51 9.80
N ALA A 38 -1.39 -12.40 9.01
CA ALA A 38 -1.52 -12.38 7.55
C ALA A 38 -2.98 -12.53 7.07
N GLU A 39 -3.78 -13.34 7.76
CA GLU A 39 -5.19 -13.52 7.42
C GLU A 39 -6.02 -12.26 7.68
N GLU A 40 -5.75 -11.57 8.78
CA GLU A 40 -6.41 -10.29 9.11
C GLU A 40 -6.05 -9.23 8.08
N PHE A 41 -4.78 -9.14 7.69
CA PHE A 41 -4.33 -8.25 6.62
C PHE A 41 -5.03 -8.57 5.29
N LYS A 42 -5.10 -9.84 4.88
CA LYS A 42 -5.78 -10.23 3.63
C LYS A 42 -7.24 -9.79 3.65
N ARG A 43 -7.95 -10.01 4.76
CA ARG A 43 -9.37 -9.62 4.90
C ARG A 43 -9.58 -8.10 4.82
N SER A 44 -8.64 -7.29 5.32
CA SER A 44 -8.80 -5.83 5.32
C SER A 44 -8.58 -5.17 3.94
N VAL A 45 -7.83 -5.84 3.06
CA VAL A 45 -7.49 -5.33 1.73
C VAL A 45 -8.23 -6.04 0.58
N ASP A 46 -8.87 -7.18 0.85
CA ASP A 46 -9.55 -7.96 -0.17
C ASP A 46 -10.66 -7.16 -0.86
N GLY A 47 -10.60 -7.11 -2.20
CA GLY A 47 -11.56 -6.37 -3.01
C GLY A 47 -11.52 -4.84 -2.83
N ALA A 48 -10.60 -4.29 -2.03
CA ALA A 48 -10.51 -2.85 -1.83
C ALA A 48 -9.95 -2.14 -3.08
N THR A 49 -10.43 -0.93 -3.34
CA THR A 49 -9.91 -0.06 -4.40
C THR A 49 -8.87 0.89 -3.82
N ILE A 50 -7.75 1.06 -4.51
CA ILE A 50 -6.75 2.06 -4.13
C ILE A 50 -7.26 3.44 -4.54
N ILE A 51 -7.52 4.30 -3.56
CA ILE A 51 -8.11 5.64 -3.79
C ILE A 51 -7.07 6.77 -3.70
N GLY A 52 -5.84 6.47 -3.28
CA GLY A 52 -4.77 7.46 -3.25
C GLY A 52 -3.46 6.92 -2.70
N VAL A 53 -2.37 7.66 -2.95
CA VAL A 53 -1.04 7.33 -2.42
C VAL A 53 -0.41 8.59 -1.82
N GLY A 54 -0.17 8.58 -0.52
CA GLY A 54 0.51 9.63 0.22
C GLY A 54 1.88 9.20 0.72
N ARG A 55 2.58 10.10 1.38
CA ARG A 55 3.73 9.76 2.21
C ARG A 55 3.75 10.55 3.50
N ARG A 56 4.40 10.00 4.52
CA ARG A 56 4.77 10.70 5.75
C ARG A 56 6.24 10.44 6.01
N ALA A 57 7.06 11.49 5.89
CA ALA A 57 8.52 11.35 5.89
C ALA A 57 8.97 10.27 4.88
N LYS A 58 9.57 9.18 5.38
CA LYS A 58 10.08 8.05 4.58
C LYS A 58 9.05 6.92 4.37
N MET A 59 7.84 7.03 4.94
CA MET A 59 6.79 6.01 4.81
C MET A 59 5.84 6.36 3.66
N VAL A 60 5.65 5.43 2.72
CA VAL A 60 4.58 5.50 1.73
C VAL A 60 3.29 4.99 2.34
N ILE A 61 2.18 5.68 2.07
CA ILE A 61 0.86 5.38 2.62
C ILE A 61 -0.08 5.15 1.44
N VAL A 62 -0.64 3.96 1.33
CA VAL A 62 -1.69 3.65 0.34
C VAL A 62 -3.04 3.81 1.04
N ARG A 63 -3.94 4.59 0.44
CA ARG A 63 -5.30 4.78 0.93
C ARG A 63 -6.23 3.83 0.18
N LEU A 64 -7.05 3.10 0.92
CA LEU A 64 -7.99 2.14 0.36
C LEU A 64 -9.43 2.62 0.58
N SER A 65 -10.35 2.16 -0.27
CA SER A 65 -11.78 2.45 -0.13
C SER A 65 -12.40 1.85 1.14
N SER A 66 -11.75 0.85 1.76
CA SER A 66 -12.21 0.18 2.98
C SER A 66 -11.86 0.92 4.28
N GLY A 67 -11.06 1.99 4.22
CA GLY A 67 -10.62 2.77 5.39
C GLY A 67 -9.11 2.79 5.55
#